data_AF-A0A7Y8AN47-F1
#
_entry.id   AF-A0A7Y8AN47-F1
#
_cell.length_a   1.000
_cell.length_b   1.000
_cell.length_c   1.000
_cell.angle_alpha   90.00
_cell.angle_beta   90.00
_cell.angle_gamma   90.00
#
_symmetry.space_group_name_H-M   'P 1'
#
loop_
_entity.id
_entity.type
_entity.pdbx_description
1 polymer ?
#
loop_
_entity_poly.entity_id
_entity_poly.type
_entity_poly.pdbx_seq_one_letter_code
_entity_poly.pdbx_strand_id
1 'polypeptide(L)'
;MSSDAKFDLLERELFEGHKSIALFVLKGQHYYIVDDKSNFCIDVRPDYASYVEAGRLKQEDYEKALGLFRGGISVLSAGNFHQYVDSTEAELISYAMMQDFFSKGLTFERVKSFYKDVERFLSCGGEMDSQKWNFLRMKLPSFYINFDRGIYRHTDYGRLHEELALPRTQWNACCSSDFGLLIPDDDQYWIVDRMNFWKLYSG
;
A
#
# COMPACT_ATOMS: atom_id res chain seq x y z
N MET A 1 -12.81 -14.48 14.76
CA MET A 1 -12.71 -14.83 13.34
C MET A 1 -11.51 -15.76 13.17
N SER A 2 -11.59 -16.85 12.42
CA SER A 2 -10.41 -17.67 12.13
C SER A 2 -9.43 -16.87 11.26
N SER A 3 -8.14 -17.23 11.29
CA SER A 3 -7.11 -16.64 10.41
C SER A 3 -7.51 -16.71 8.93
N ASP A 4 -8.12 -17.82 8.53
CA ASP A 4 -8.53 -18.04 7.14
C ASP A 4 -9.67 -17.10 6.71
N ALA A 5 -10.72 -16.97 7.53
CA ALA A 5 -11.83 -16.08 7.23
C ALA A 5 -11.39 -14.60 7.19
N LYS A 6 -10.39 -14.23 8.00
CA LYS A 6 -9.77 -12.91 7.97
C LYS A 6 -9.05 -12.67 6.65
N PHE A 7 -8.26 -13.63 6.20
CA PHE A 7 -7.52 -13.52 4.95
C PHE A 7 -8.43 -13.60 3.71
N ASP A 8 -9.53 -14.37 3.76
CA ASP A 8 -10.55 -14.35 2.72
C ASP A 8 -11.18 -12.95 2.57
N LEU A 9 -11.53 -12.33 3.70
CA LEU A 9 -12.05 -10.95 3.70
C LEU A 9 -11.02 -9.97 3.15
N LEU A 10 -9.78 -10.01 3.66
CA LEU A 10 -8.71 -9.12 3.19
C LEU A 10 -8.44 -9.27 1.69
N GLU A 11 -8.41 -10.50 1.18
CA GLU A 11 -8.22 -10.77 -0.25
C GLU A 11 -9.32 -10.11 -1.08
N ARG A 12 -10.58 -10.22 -0.65
CA ARG A 12 -11.71 -9.56 -1.33
C ARG A 12 -11.57 -8.03 -1.31
N GLU A 13 -11.30 -7.43 -0.15
CA GLU A 13 -11.18 -5.98 -0.01
C GLU A 13 -10.01 -5.39 -0.82
N LEU A 14 -8.90 -6.13 -0.94
CA LEU A 14 -7.77 -5.77 -1.80
C LEU A 14 -8.12 -5.91 -3.29
N PHE A 15 -8.87 -6.96 -3.67
CA PHE A 15 -9.27 -7.22 -5.06
C PHE A 15 -10.27 -6.20 -5.58
N GLU A 16 -11.27 -5.86 -4.75
CA GLU A 16 -12.26 -4.81 -5.03
C GLU A 16 -11.61 -3.41 -4.97
N GLY A 17 -10.40 -3.32 -4.44
CA GLY A 17 -9.60 -2.11 -4.41
C GLY A 17 -10.02 -1.12 -3.33
N HIS A 18 -10.79 -1.57 -2.34
CA HIS A 18 -11.15 -0.81 -1.15
C HIS A 18 -9.94 -0.60 -0.25
N LYS A 19 -9.18 -1.66 0.01
CA LYS A 19 -7.97 -1.61 0.84
C LYS A 19 -6.69 -1.68 0.01
N SER A 20 -5.59 -1.25 0.62
CA SER A 20 -4.23 -1.47 0.15
C SER A 20 -3.32 -1.85 1.31
N ILE A 21 -2.17 -2.42 0.97
CA ILE A 21 -1.07 -2.62 1.90
C ILE A 21 -0.09 -1.46 1.77
N ALA A 22 0.32 -0.89 2.88
CA ALA A 22 1.35 0.13 2.98
C ALA A 22 2.48 -0.34 3.89
N LEU A 23 3.72 0.02 3.55
CA LEU A 23 4.86 -0.12 4.46
C LEU A 23 5.23 1.23 5.04
N PHE A 24 5.21 1.33 6.36
CA PHE A 24 5.66 2.49 7.11
C PHE A 24 7.04 2.25 7.70
N VAL A 25 7.89 3.28 7.68
CA VAL A 25 9.19 3.29 8.39
C VAL A 25 9.18 4.39 9.44
N LEU A 26 9.38 4.00 10.69
CA LEU A 26 9.45 4.90 11.83
C LEU A 26 10.52 4.43 12.81
N LYS A 27 11.49 5.28 13.09
CA LYS A 27 12.63 5.02 14.00
C LYS A 27 13.38 3.73 13.64
N GLY A 28 13.57 3.49 12.35
CA GLY A 28 14.24 2.32 11.80
C GLY A 28 13.43 1.03 11.85
N GLN A 29 12.16 1.08 12.26
CA GLN A 29 11.27 -0.08 12.27
C GLN A 29 10.29 -0.04 11.09
N HIS A 30 9.97 -1.22 10.56
CA HIS A 30 9.06 -1.42 9.45
C HIS A 30 7.69 -1.91 9.96
N TYR A 31 6.61 -1.33 9.44
CA TYR A 31 5.23 -1.66 9.83
C TYR A 31 4.38 -1.88 8.58
N TYR A 32 3.75 -3.05 8.47
CA TYR A 32 2.77 -3.32 7.41
C TYR A 32 1.39 -2.91 7.90
N ILE A 33 0.78 -1.94 7.22
CA ILE A 33 -0.56 -1.45 7.52
C ILE A 33 -1.48 -1.81 6.36
N VAL A 34 -2.64 -2.35 6.68
CA VAL A 34 -3.75 -2.50 5.74
C VAL A 34 -4.86 -1.53 6.12
N ASP A 35 -5.23 -0.67 5.19
CA ASP A 35 -6.27 0.33 5.38
C ASP A 35 -6.89 0.73 4.02
N ASP A 36 -7.93 1.56 4.05
CA ASP A 36 -8.44 2.24 2.87
C ASP A 36 -7.33 3.04 2.19
N LYS A 37 -7.27 2.97 0.85
CA LYS A 37 -6.20 3.61 0.07
C LYS A 37 -6.10 5.12 0.29
N SER A 38 -7.23 5.78 0.54
CA SER A 38 -7.28 7.21 0.82
C SER A 38 -6.59 7.58 2.13
N ASN A 39 -6.48 6.65 3.08
CA ASN A 39 -5.79 6.85 4.35
C ASN A 39 -4.26 6.78 4.23
N PHE A 40 -3.69 6.53 3.05
CA PHE A 40 -2.24 6.55 2.86
C PHE A 40 -1.69 7.89 2.36
N CYS A 41 -2.54 8.87 2.04
CA CYS A 41 -2.05 10.21 1.77
C CYS A 41 -1.42 10.84 3.02
N ILE A 42 -0.43 11.72 2.81
CA ILE A 42 0.22 12.45 3.90
C ILE A 42 -0.65 13.61 4.38
N ASP A 43 -1.23 14.39 3.48
CA ASP A 43 -2.07 15.55 3.81
C ASP A 43 -3.34 15.55 2.95
N VAL A 44 -4.49 15.29 3.58
CA VAL A 44 -5.78 15.22 2.86
C VAL A 44 -6.39 16.60 2.58
N ARG A 45 -5.89 17.66 3.25
CA ARG A 45 -6.52 18.99 3.24
C ARG A 45 -6.65 19.58 1.83
N PRO A 46 -5.61 19.54 0.96
CA PRO A 46 -5.73 20.04 -0.40
C PRO A 46 -6.78 19.28 -1.22
N ASP A 47 -6.93 17.98 -0.98
CA ASP A 47 -7.89 17.14 -1.69
C ASP A 47 -9.33 17.56 -1.32
N TYR A 48 -9.62 17.77 -0.04
CA TYR A 48 -10.92 18.25 0.41
C TYR A 48 -11.18 19.70 0.00
N ALA A 49 -10.16 20.56 -0.04
CA ALA A 49 -10.30 21.91 -0.56
C ALA A 49 -10.73 21.88 -2.03
N SER A 50 -10.13 21.00 -2.84
CA SER A 50 -10.54 20.81 -4.24
C SER A 50 -11.99 20.34 -4.37
N TYR A 51 -12.49 19.54 -3.42
CA TYR A 51 -13.89 19.11 -3.41
C TYR A 51 -14.84 20.26 -3.09
N VAL A 52 -14.41 21.21 -2.25
CA VAL A 52 -15.17 22.43 -2.00
C VAL A 52 -15.21 23.31 -3.24
N GLU A 53 -14.07 23.53 -3.88
CA GLU A 53 -13.98 24.30 -5.13
C GLU A 53 -14.83 23.70 -6.26
N ALA A 54 -14.86 22.37 -6.35
CA ALA A 54 -15.68 21.63 -7.32
C ALA A 54 -17.17 21.52 -6.94
N GLY A 55 -17.59 22.08 -5.80
CA GLY A 55 -18.97 22.00 -5.30
C GLY A 55 -19.42 20.60 -4.86
N ARG A 56 -18.49 19.67 -4.64
CA ARG A 56 -18.74 18.30 -4.15
C ARG A 56 -18.81 18.21 -2.63
N LEU A 57 -18.19 19.17 -1.95
CA LEU A 57 -18.24 19.35 -0.51
C LEU A 57 -18.67 20.79 -0.22
N LYS A 58 -19.54 21.01 0.76
CA LYS A 58 -19.89 22.37 1.17
C LYS A 58 -18.77 22.96 2.03
N GLN A 59 -18.52 24.26 1.89
CA GLN A 59 -17.53 24.96 2.70
C GLN A 59 -17.78 24.80 4.22
N GLU A 60 -19.04 24.79 4.65
CA GLU A 60 -19.45 24.61 6.05
C GLU A 60 -19.13 23.20 6.59
N ASP A 61 -19.04 22.20 5.71
CA ASP A 61 -18.77 20.81 6.07
C ASP A 61 -17.27 20.46 6.04
N TYR A 62 -16.40 21.36 5.57
CA TYR A 62 -14.97 21.11 5.38
C TYR A 62 -14.26 20.66 6.67
N GLU A 63 -14.36 21.43 7.75
CA GLU A 63 -13.73 21.11 9.04
C GLU A 63 -14.30 19.82 9.64
N LYS A 64 -15.60 19.58 9.47
CA LYS A 64 -16.24 18.35 9.89
C LYS A 64 -15.70 17.15 9.12
N ALA A 65 -15.52 17.27 7.80
CA ALA A 65 -14.94 16.22 6.99
C ALA A 65 -13.51 15.90 7.42
N LEU A 66 -12.67 16.92 7.67
CA LEU A 66 -11.32 16.72 8.20
C LEU A 66 -11.33 16.04 9.58
N GLY A 67 -12.26 16.40 10.45
CA GLY A 67 -12.41 15.77 11.77
C GLY A 67 -12.88 14.32 11.73
N LEU A 68 -13.55 13.90 10.66
CA LEU A 68 -13.98 12.51 10.45
C LEU A 68 -12.91 11.68 9.74
N PHE A 69 -12.07 12.30 8.93
CA PHE A 69 -11.00 11.60 8.22
C PHE A 69 -9.97 11.05 9.19
N ARG A 70 -9.69 9.74 9.11
CA ARG A 70 -8.62 9.06 9.87
C ARG A 70 -8.65 9.38 11.37
N GLY A 71 -9.83 9.33 11.98
CA GLY A 71 -9.98 9.63 13.41
C GLY A 71 -9.59 11.06 13.79
N GLY A 72 -9.70 12.01 12.85
CA GLY A 72 -9.33 13.41 13.01
C GLY A 72 -7.89 13.75 12.59
N ILE A 73 -7.15 12.80 12.00
CA ILE A 73 -5.77 13.01 11.53
C ILE A 73 -5.79 13.42 10.05
N SER A 74 -5.91 14.72 9.80
CA SER A 74 -5.86 15.28 8.44
C SER A 74 -4.45 15.32 7.84
N VAL A 75 -3.41 15.35 8.68
CA VAL A 75 -2.00 15.33 8.27
C VAL A 75 -1.27 14.23 9.03
N LEU A 76 -0.73 13.26 8.31
CA LEU A 76 0.05 12.17 8.87
C LEU A 76 1.49 12.61 9.12
N SER A 77 2.02 12.23 10.27
CA SER A 77 3.39 12.51 10.67
C SER A 77 3.93 11.41 11.58
N ALA A 78 5.25 11.41 11.78
CA ALA A 78 5.90 10.55 12.76
C ALA A 78 5.29 10.68 14.17
N GLY A 79 4.81 11.88 14.53
CA GLY A 79 4.30 12.19 15.87
C GLY A 79 2.91 11.64 16.14
N ASN A 80 2.11 11.39 15.10
CA ASN A 80 0.73 10.87 15.23
C ASN A 80 0.54 9.50 14.58
N PHE A 81 1.60 8.85 14.08
CA PHE A 81 1.53 7.52 13.48
C PHE A 81 0.87 6.48 14.40
N HIS A 82 1.27 6.40 15.66
CA HIS A 82 0.67 5.45 16.60
C HIS A 82 -0.81 5.77 16.87
N GLN A 83 -1.15 7.07 16.96
CA GLN A 83 -2.55 7.48 17.07
C GLN A 83 -3.34 7.06 15.82
N TYR A 84 -2.77 7.17 14.62
CA TYR A 84 -3.41 6.70 13.40
C TYR A 84 -3.70 5.20 13.48
N VAL A 85 -2.70 4.38 13.80
CA VAL A 85 -2.86 2.92 13.90
C VAL A 85 -3.87 2.52 14.98
N ASP A 86 -3.96 3.25 16.08
CA ASP A 86 -4.86 2.94 17.19
C ASP A 86 -6.30 3.47 17.00
N SER A 87 -6.51 4.50 16.19
CA SER A 87 -7.79 5.23 16.09
C SER A 87 -8.63 4.91 14.86
N THR A 88 -8.09 4.17 13.89
CA THR A 88 -8.78 3.83 12.65
C THR A 88 -9.02 2.33 12.52
N GLU A 89 -9.71 1.92 11.46
CA GLU A 89 -9.79 0.51 11.06
C GLU A 89 -8.48 0.02 10.39
N ALA A 90 -7.39 0.80 10.49
CA ALA A 90 -6.07 0.40 10.03
C ALA A 90 -5.64 -0.84 10.80
N GLU A 91 -5.22 -1.84 10.04
CA GLU A 91 -4.77 -3.09 10.60
C GLU A 91 -3.26 -3.19 10.53
N LEU A 92 -2.60 -3.24 11.68
CA LEU A 92 -1.19 -3.60 11.76
C LEU A 92 -1.04 -5.11 11.60
N ILE A 93 -0.38 -5.53 10.51
CA ILE A 93 -0.16 -6.94 10.19
C ILE A 93 1.32 -7.29 10.39
N SER A 94 1.59 -8.41 11.05
CA SER A 94 2.95 -8.89 11.24
C SER A 94 3.55 -9.43 9.94
N TYR A 95 4.88 -9.42 9.84
CA TYR A 95 5.60 -10.00 8.71
C TYR A 95 5.20 -11.46 8.43
N ALA A 96 5.13 -12.29 9.47
CA ALA A 96 4.71 -13.70 9.33
C ALA A 96 3.30 -13.85 8.75
N MET A 97 2.35 -13.01 9.20
CA MET A 97 1.01 -12.99 8.64
C MET A 97 0.98 -12.52 7.19
N MET A 98 1.84 -11.56 6.81
CA MET A 98 1.97 -11.13 5.41
C MET A 98 2.53 -12.25 4.52
N GLN A 99 3.51 -13.01 5.00
CA GLN A 99 4.04 -14.18 4.28
C GLN A 99 2.98 -15.27 4.09
N ASP A 100 2.24 -15.60 5.14
CA ASP A 100 1.13 -16.55 5.10
C ASP A 100 0.04 -16.09 4.12
N PHE A 101 -0.33 -14.81 4.19
CA PHE A 101 -1.33 -14.22 3.30
C PHE A 101 -0.89 -14.21 1.83
N PHE A 102 0.36 -13.86 1.55
CA PHE A 102 0.92 -13.85 0.20
C PHE A 102 0.91 -15.26 -0.42
N SER A 103 1.26 -16.26 0.39
CA SER A 103 1.33 -17.67 -0.04
C SER A 103 -0.02 -18.39 -0.02
N LYS A 104 -1.05 -17.81 0.59
CA LYS A 104 -2.38 -18.41 0.73
C LYS A 104 -2.97 -18.81 -0.62
N GLY A 105 -3.42 -20.06 -0.70
CA GLY A 105 -4.02 -20.64 -1.91
C GLY A 105 -3.01 -21.09 -2.97
N LEU A 106 -1.70 -20.98 -2.70
CA LEU A 106 -0.65 -21.33 -3.64
C LEU A 106 0.16 -22.53 -3.16
N THR A 107 0.24 -23.57 -3.99
CA THR A 107 1.24 -24.64 -3.80
C THR A 107 2.59 -24.15 -4.32
N PHE A 108 3.69 -24.55 -3.70
CA PHE A 108 5.05 -24.20 -4.12
C PHE A 108 5.30 -24.42 -5.62
N GLU A 109 4.89 -25.57 -6.18
CA GLU A 109 5.06 -25.85 -7.62
C GLU A 109 4.31 -24.86 -8.53
N ARG A 110 3.10 -24.45 -8.14
CA ARG A 110 2.31 -23.45 -8.88
C ARG A 110 2.91 -22.04 -8.79
N VAL A 111 3.55 -21.70 -7.66
CA VAL A 111 4.28 -20.44 -7.47
C VAL A 111 5.49 -20.41 -8.38
N LYS A 112 6.29 -21.48 -8.34
CA LYS A 112 7.51 -21.63 -9.14
C LYS A 112 7.24 -21.63 -10.63
N SER A 113 6.20 -22.35 -11.09
CA SER A 113 5.81 -22.33 -12.49
C SER A 113 5.42 -20.92 -12.93
N PHE A 114 4.56 -20.25 -12.15
CA PHE A 114 4.13 -18.90 -12.49
C PHE A 114 5.27 -17.89 -12.50
N TYR A 115 6.19 -17.98 -11.54
CA TYR A 115 7.34 -17.10 -11.51
C TYR A 115 8.22 -17.26 -12.76
N LYS A 116 8.41 -18.49 -13.25
CA LYS A 116 9.11 -18.71 -14.54
C LYS A 116 8.36 -18.08 -15.72
N ASP A 117 7.03 -18.16 -15.73
CA ASP A 117 6.23 -17.50 -16.75
C ASP A 117 6.41 -15.98 -16.69
N VAL A 118 6.44 -15.39 -15.49
CA VAL A 118 6.71 -13.97 -15.24
C VAL A 118 8.08 -13.57 -15.79
N GLU A 119 9.12 -14.33 -15.45
CA GLU A 119 10.47 -14.05 -15.94
C GLU A 119 10.58 -14.17 -17.45
N ARG A 120 9.94 -15.19 -18.05
CA ARG A 120 9.90 -15.35 -19.50
C ARG A 120 9.17 -14.19 -20.16
N PHE A 121 8.03 -13.78 -19.63
CA PHE A 121 7.25 -12.65 -20.16
C PHE A 121 8.06 -11.35 -20.11
N LEU A 122 8.67 -11.03 -18.96
CA LEU A 122 9.46 -9.81 -18.81
C LEU A 122 10.74 -9.83 -19.67
N SER A 123 11.33 -11.00 -19.91
CA SER A 123 12.61 -11.12 -20.63
C SER A 123 12.45 -11.29 -22.14
N CYS A 124 11.39 -11.98 -22.57
CA CYS A 124 11.21 -12.43 -23.95
C CYS A 124 9.83 -12.06 -24.53
N GLY A 125 8.95 -11.44 -23.75
CA GLY A 125 7.54 -11.23 -24.10
C GLY A 125 6.72 -12.52 -24.08
N GLY A 126 5.50 -12.45 -24.62
CA GLY A 126 4.59 -13.58 -24.76
C GLY A 126 3.26 -13.37 -24.04
N GLU A 127 2.51 -14.46 -23.87
CA GLU A 127 1.24 -14.45 -23.12
C GLU A 127 1.50 -14.55 -21.61
N MET A 128 0.69 -13.84 -20.84
CA MET A 128 0.71 -13.83 -19.39
C MET A 128 -0.71 -13.96 -18.85
N ASP A 129 -0.87 -14.77 -17.81
CA ASP A 129 -2.12 -14.83 -17.06
C ASP A 129 -2.29 -13.52 -16.26
N SER A 130 -2.99 -12.57 -16.86
CA SER A 130 -3.24 -11.25 -16.28
C SER A 130 -4.07 -11.31 -15.01
N GLN A 131 -4.95 -12.31 -14.87
CA GLN A 131 -5.76 -12.49 -13.68
C GLN A 131 -4.87 -12.91 -12.50
N LYS A 132 -4.02 -13.92 -12.71
CA LYS A 132 -3.07 -14.39 -11.68
C LYS A 132 -1.99 -13.35 -11.37
N TRP A 133 -1.53 -12.61 -12.39
CA TRP A 133 -0.62 -11.47 -12.23
C TRP A 133 -1.23 -10.41 -11.30
N ASN A 134 -2.43 -9.95 -11.61
CA ASN A 134 -3.11 -8.93 -10.81
C ASN A 134 -3.43 -9.43 -9.40
N PHE A 135 -3.83 -10.70 -9.26
CA PHE A 135 -4.12 -11.32 -7.98
C PHE A 135 -2.90 -11.37 -7.03
N LEU A 136 -1.71 -11.64 -7.54
CA LEU A 136 -0.50 -11.60 -6.71
C LEU A 136 0.01 -10.18 -6.51
N ARG A 137 -0.11 -9.32 -7.53
CA ARG A 137 0.30 -7.92 -7.46
C ARG A 137 -0.47 -7.14 -6.40
N MET A 138 -1.77 -7.36 -6.26
CA MET A 138 -2.59 -6.70 -5.21
C MET A 138 -2.18 -7.09 -3.78
N LYS A 139 -1.46 -8.22 -3.60
CA LYS A 139 -0.92 -8.63 -2.30
C LYS A 139 0.43 -7.97 -1.99
N LEU A 140 0.99 -7.16 -2.89
CA LEU A 140 2.20 -6.39 -2.65
C LEU A 140 1.86 -5.02 -2.03
N PRO A 141 2.77 -4.40 -1.26
CA PRO A 141 2.57 -3.04 -0.77
C PRO A 141 2.47 -2.06 -1.94
N SER A 142 1.40 -1.28 -1.97
CA SER A 142 1.21 -0.23 -2.98
C SER A 142 1.61 1.15 -2.49
N PHE A 143 2.00 1.29 -1.22
CA PHE A 143 2.47 2.54 -0.62
C PHE A 143 3.71 2.28 0.25
N TYR A 144 4.61 3.24 0.26
CA TYR A 144 5.79 3.28 1.13
C TYR A 144 5.95 4.67 1.73
N ILE A 145 5.89 4.75 3.05
CA ILE A 145 5.94 5.98 3.83
C ILE A 145 7.09 5.87 4.83
N ASN A 146 8.19 6.55 4.56
CA ASN A 146 9.35 6.57 5.44
C ASN A 146 9.44 7.94 6.13
N PHE A 147 9.04 7.99 7.39
CA PHE A 147 9.09 9.21 8.19
C PHE A 147 10.53 9.62 8.52
N ASP A 148 11.42 8.67 8.70
CA ASP A 148 12.82 8.93 9.09
C ASP A 148 13.59 9.67 8.00
N ARG A 149 13.23 9.42 6.73
CA ARG A 149 13.91 9.98 5.56
C ARG A 149 13.04 10.93 4.74
N GLY A 150 11.78 11.12 5.11
CA GLY A 150 10.83 11.93 4.34
C GLY A 150 10.62 11.38 2.93
N ILE A 151 10.42 10.06 2.78
CA ILE A 151 10.17 9.44 1.48
C ILE A 151 8.71 8.97 1.42
N TYR A 152 8.02 9.37 0.36
CA TYR A 152 6.67 8.92 0.06
C TYR A 152 6.63 8.32 -1.34
N ARG A 153 6.17 7.08 -1.49
CA ARG A 153 6.05 6.40 -2.78
C ARG A 153 4.76 5.61 -2.86
N HIS A 154 4.21 5.48 -4.06
CA HIS A 154 3.05 4.63 -4.29
C HIS A 154 3.03 4.10 -5.73
N THR A 155 2.26 3.03 -5.93
CA THR A 155 1.94 2.44 -7.24
C THR A 155 0.46 2.61 -7.59
N ASP A 156 -0.27 3.49 -6.89
CA ASP A 156 -1.64 3.85 -7.24
C ASP A 156 -1.64 4.87 -8.39
N TYR A 157 -1.45 4.38 -9.61
CA TYR A 157 -1.30 5.21 -10.83
C TYR A 157 -2.54 6.02 -11.20
N GLY A 158 -3.69 5.77 -10.56
CA GLY A 158 -4.94 6.48 -10.84
C GLY A 158 -5.13 7.78 -10.05
N ARG A 159 -4.22 8.11 -9.12
CA ARG A 159 -4.36 9.25 -8.21
C ARG A 159 -3.01 9.95 -8.01
N LEU A 160 -3.09 11.25 -7.74
CA LEU A 160 -1.94 12.14 -7.53
C LEU A 160 -1.58 12.25 -6.04
N HIS A 161 -1.39 11.11 -5.36
CA HIS A 161 -1.10 11.12 -3.92
C HIS A 161 0.22 11.82 -3.58
N GLU A 162 1.18 11.80 -4.49
CA GLU A 162 2.46 12.47 -4.36
C GLU A 162 2.34 14.00 -4.27
N GLU A 163 1.26 14.59 -4.81
CA GLU A 163 1.00 16.02 -4.71
C GLU A 163 0.49 16.42 -3.31
N LEU A 164 -0.09 15.46 -2.59
CA LEU A 164 -0.59 15.59 -1.22
C LEU A 164 0.50 15.36 -0.17
N ALA A 165 1.75 15.10 -0.57
CA ALA A 165 2.88 14.96 0.34
C ALA A 165 3.48 16.32 0.71
N LEU A 166 2.83 17.01 1.66
CA LEU A 166 3.20 18.36 2.08
C LEU A 166 3.87 18.40 3.48
N PRO A 167 4.81 19.34 3.70
CA PRO A 167 5.37 20.27 2.72
C PRO A 167 6.38 19.56 1.78
N ARG A 168 6.45 20.01 0.52
CA ARG A 168 7.35 19.42 -0.50
C ARG A 168 8.84 19.51 -0.16
N THR A 169 9.21 20.37 0.81
CA THR A 169 10.58 20.48 1.33
C THR A 169 10.96 19.34 2.27
N GLN A 170 9.97 18.63 2.83
CA GLN A 170 10.18 17.51 3.75
C GLN A 170 9.98 16.15 3.07
N TRP A 171 9.20 16.11 1.99
CA TRP A 171 8.84 14.88 1.30
C TRP A 171 9.46 14.79 -0.08
N ASN A 172 10.33 13.79 -0.25
CA ASN A 172 10.61 13.24 -1.56
C ASN A 172 9.44 12.31 -1.91
N ALA A 173 8.48 12.80 -2.70
CA ALA A 173 7.26 12.09 -3.06
C ALA A 173 7.20 11.77 -4.56
N CYS A 174 6.81 10.55 -4.93
CA CYS A 174 6.71 10.13 -6.33
C CYS A 174 5.82 8.89 -6.52
N CYS A 175 5.06 8.85 -7.62
CA CYS A 175 4.40 7.63 -8.10
C CYS A 175 5.43 6.74 -8.80
N SER A 176 5.92 5.70 -8.11
CA SER A 176 6.96 4.78 -8.60
C SER A 176 6.95 3.49 -7.77
N SER A 177 7.28 2.36 -8.41
CA SER A 177 7.51 1.06 -7.76
C SER A 177 8.96 0.86 -7.29
N ASP A 178 9.86 1.82 -7.49
CA ASP A 178 11.29 1.66 -7.14
C ASP A 178 11.52 1.59 -5.63
N PHE A 179 10.51 1.88 -4.82
CA PHE A 179 10.63 1.77 -3.36
C PHE A 179 10.83 0.34 -2.88
N GLY A 180 10.54 -0.68 -3.70
CA GLY A 180 10.94 -2.06 -3.39
C GLY A 180 12.45 -2.19 -3.15
N LEU A 181 13.27 -1.35 -3.78
CA LEU A 181 14.72 -1.30 -3.59
C LEU A 181 15.14 -0.64 -2.27
N LEU A 182 14.23 0.07 -1.60
CA LEU A 182 14.47 0.76 -0.34
C LEU A 182 14.11 -0.11 0.88
N ILE A 183 13.48 -1.25 0.66
CA ILE A 183 13.00 -2.16 1.70
C ILE A 183 14.05 -3.25 1.88
N PRO A 184 14.58 -3.48 3.10
CA PRO A 184 15.53 -4.55 3.34
C PRO A 184 14.96 -5.91 2.91
N ASP A 185 15.80 -6.79 2.37
CA ASP A 185 15.37 -8.11 1.89
C ASP A 185 14.61 -8.93 2.95
N ASP A 186 15.03 -8.81 4.22
CA ASP A 186 14.38 -9.47 5.36
C ASP A 186 12.96 -8.94 5.63
N ASP A 187 12.63 -7.73 5.16
CA ASP A 187 11.32 -7.09 5.24
C ASP A 187 10.50 -7.25 3.93
N GLN A 188 10.98 -8.02 2.95
CA GLN A 188 10.26 -8.30 1.70
C GLN A 188 9.53 -9.64 1.78
N TYR A 189 8.31 -9.67 2.33
CA TYR A 189 7.52 -10.91 2.47
C TYR A 189 7.16 -11.57 1.13
N TRP A 190 7.28 -10.85 0.03
CA TRP A 190 7.06 -11.33 -1.34
C TRP A 190 8.30 -11.98 -1.96
N ILE A 191 9.42 -12.10 -1.24
CA ILE A 191 10.52 -12.96 -1.64
C ILE A 191 10.22 -14.36 -1.11
N VAL A 192 9.85 -15.28 -2.00
CA VAL A 192 9.52 -16.66 -1.66
C VAL A 192 10.54 -17.60 -2.30
N ASP A 193 11.32 -18.31 -1.51
CA ASP A 193 12.39 -19.21 -2.00
C ASP A 193 13.26 -18.56 -3.10
N ARG A 194 13.77 -17.36 -2.81
CA ARG A 194 14.60 -16.53 -3.72
C ARG A 194 13.89 -16.00 -4.97
N MET A 195 12.60 -16.27 -5.14
CA MET A 195 11.77 -15.67 -6.19
C MET A 195 11.26 -14.31 -5.73
N ASN A 196 11.67 -13.23 -6.39
CA ASN A 196 11.26 -11.88 -6.02
C ASN A 196 10.03 -11.44 -6.82
N PHE A 197 8.86 -11.52 -6.19
CA PHE A 197 7.59 -11.13 -6.82
C PHE A 197 7.40 -9.62 -7.00
N TRP A 198 8.34 -8.77 -6.58
CA TRP A 198 8.32 -7.34 -6.90
C TRP A 198 8.24 -7.06 -8.41
N LYS A 199 8.75 -8.01 -9.21
CA LYS A 199 8.65 -8.03 -10.68
C LYS A 199 7.22 -7.82 -11.22
N LEU A 200 6.19 -8.09 -10.41
CA LEU A 200 4.80 -7.86 -10.79
C LEU A 200 4.44 -6.38 -10.97
N TYR A 201 5.28 -5.45 -10.48
CA TYR A 201 5.18 -4.01 -10.78
C TYR A 201 5.92 -3.58 -12.05
N SER A 202 6.64 -4.48 -12.72
CA SER A 202 7.48 -4.18 -13.90
C SER A 202 6.83 -4.53 -15.24
N GLY A 203 5.58 -5.00 -15.23
CA GLY A 203 4.82 -5.40 -16.42
C GLY A 203 3.90 -4.32 -16.96
#